data_AF-A0A352RPX9-F1
#
_entry.id   AF-A0A352RPX9-F1
#
_cell.length_a   1.000
_cell.length_b   1.000
_cell.length_c   1.000
_cell.angle_alpha   90.00
_cell.angle_beta   90.00
_cell.angle_gamma   90.00
#
_symmetry.space_group_name_H-M   'P 1'
#
loop_
_entity.id
_entity.type
_entity.pdbx_description
1 polymer ?
#
loop_
_entity_poly.entity_id
_entity_poly.type
_entity_poly.pdbx_seq_one_letter_code
_entity_poly.pdbx_strand_id
1 'polypeptide(L)'
;METPKIFESEYRFCQILWAHEPVKSRELVALCAEHLGWKPTTTYTVIKRLSERGVLKNENTVVTSLISRDEAQTAEIDELLDKRFDGSLPAFVAAFTKSSHVSDKELDEVQKMIDLYRKENHHG
;
A
#
# COMPACT_ATOMS: atom_id res chain seq x y z
N MET A 1 -11.08 -10.79 4.45
CA MET A 1 -10.81 -11.09 3.03
C MET A 1 -9.35 -10.77 2.81
N GLU A 2 -8.59 -11.65 2.16
CA GLU A 2 -7.16 -11.43 1.93
C GLU A 2 -6.98 -10.29 0.93
N THR A 3 -6.19 -9.27 1.28
CA THR A 3 -5.91 -8.13 0.40
C THR A 3 -5.13 -8.62 -0.83
N PRO A 4 -5.64 -8.44 -2.05
CA PRO A 4 -4.95 -8.85 -3.26
C PRO A 4 -3.56 -8.22 -3.37
N LYS A 5 -2.53 -9.05 -3.63
CA LYS A 5 -1.13 -8.63 -3.73
C LYS A 5 -0.83 -7.57 -4.81
N ILE A 6 -0.59 -6.31 -4.48
CA ILE A 6 -0.25 -5.32 -5.51
C ILE A 6 1.25 -5.40 -5.82
N PHE A 7 1.63 -5.59 -7.08
CA PHE A 7 3.06 -5.59 -7.47
C PHE A 7 3.61 -4.16 -7.54
N GLU A 8 4.92 -3.96 -7.38
CA GLU A 8 5.59 -2.64 -7.42
C GLU A 8 5.12 -1.69 -8.53
N SER A 9 5.08 -2.16 -9.78
CA SER A 9 4.63 -1.35 -10.91
C SER A 9 3.13 -1.03 -10.83
N GLU A 10 2.34 -1.94 -10.29
CA GLU A 10 0.90 -1.75 -10.06
C GLU A 10 0.65 -0.82 -8.87
N TYR A 11 1.51 -0.84 -7.85
CA TYR A 11 1.42 0.03 -6.68
C TYR A 11 1.60 1.49 -7.07
N ARG A 12 2.60 1.78 -7.92
CA ARG A 12 2.78 3.13 -8.49
C ARG A 12 1.57 3.59 -9.30
N PHE A 13 0.93 2.68 -10.02
CA PHE A 13 -0.33 2.97 -10.70
C PHE A 13 -1.46 3.26 -9.69
N CYS A 14 -1.59 2.45 -8.63
CA CYS A 14 -2.58 2.66 -7.58
C CYS A 14 -2.36 3.99 -6.84
N GLN A 15 -1.12 4.44 -6.64
CA GLN A 15 -0.82 5.77 -6.09
C GLN A 15 -1.43 6.91 -6.90
N ILE A 16 -1.36 6.81 -8.24
CA ILE A 16 -2.00 7.77 -9.14
C ILE A 16 -3.52 7.64 -9.03
N LEU A 17 -4.05 6.41 -9.02
CA LEU A 17 -5.50 6.20 -8.88
C LEU A 17 -6.04 6.80 -7.57
N TRP A 18 -5.45 6.50 -6.41
CA TRP A 18 -5.89 7.00 -5.10
C TRP A 18 -5.82 8.53 -5.00
N ALA A 19 -4.92 9.18 -5.73
CA ALA A 19 -4.80 10.64 -5.74
C ALA A 19 -5.87 11.33 -6.61
N HIS A 20 -6.44 10.63 -7.59
CA HIS A 20 -7.31 11.22 -8.62
C HIS A 20 -8.72 10.59 -8.66
N GLU A 21 -8.98 9.54 -7.90
CA GLU A 21 -10.26 8.84 -7.96
C GLU A 21 -11.44 9.66 -7.41
N PRO A 22 -12.65 9.49 -7.98
CA PRO A 22 -12.98 8.72 -9.19
C PRO A 22 -12.45 9.38 -10.47
N VAL A 23 -11.80 8.60 -11.35
CA VAL A 23 -11.12 9.14 -12.54
C VAL A 23 -11.51 8.39 -13.81
N LYS A 24 -11.63 9.09 -14.95
CA LYS A 24 -11.88 8.39 -16.22
C LYS A 24 -10.65 7.60 -16.65
N SER A 25 -10.85 6.39 -17.16
CA SER A 25 -9.78 5.52 -17.68
C SER A 25 -8.89 6.21 -18.71
N ARG A 26 -9.43 7.10 -19.55
CA ARG A 26 -8.65 7.90 -20.51
C ARG A 26 -7.74 8.94 -19.83
N GLU A 27 -8.22 9.59 -18.77
CA GLU A 27 -7.42 10.53 -17.99
C GLU A 27 -6.32 9.78 -17.22
N LEU A 28 -6.67 8.63 -16.65
CA LEU A 28 -5.71 7.77 -15.97
C LEU A 28 -4.61 7.26 -16.92
N VAL A 29 -4.94 6.98 -18.19
CA VAL A 29 -3.95 6.67 -19.24
C VAL A 29 -3.00 7.84 -19.46
N ALA A 30 -3.50 9.08 -19.52
CA ALA A 30 -2.65 10.25 -19.70
C ALA A 30 -1.72 10.46 -18.49
N LEU A 31 -2.25 10.35 -17.26
CA LEU A 31 -1.47 10.44 -16.03
C LEU A 31 -0.39 9.35 -15.96
N CYS A 32 -0.71 8.11 -16.35
CA CYS A 32 0.28 7.04 -16.38
C CYS A 32 1.34 7.23 -17.46
N ALA A 33 0.98 7.82 -18.60
CA ALA A 33 1.96 8.17 -19.63
C ALA A 33 2.92 9.26 -19.13
N GLU A 34 2.42 10.25 -18.41
CA GLU A 34 3.22 11.35 -17.84
C GLU A 34 4.11 10.89 -16.68
N HIS A 35 3.53 10.23 -15.67
CA HIS A 35 4.24 9.89 -14.44
C HIS A 35 5.03 8.57 -14.51
N LEU A 36 4.57 7.61 -15.31
CA LEU A 36 5.17 6.27 -15.39
C LEU A 36 5.79 5.98 -16.76
N GLY A 37 5.63 6.84 -17.75
CA GLY A 37 6.10 6.62 -19.13
C GLY A 37 5.38 5.46 -19.83
N TRP A 38 4.19 5.08 -19.38
CA TRP A 38 3.49 3.91 -19.90
C TRP A 38 2.80 4.19 -21.24
N LYS A 39 2.81 3.18 -22.11
CA LYS A 39 1.95 3.17 -23.29
C LYS A 39 0.49 2.96 -22.87
N PRO A 40 -0.50 3.50 -23.60
CA PRO A 40 -1.92 3.28 -23.29
C PRO A 40 -2.31 1.82 -23.10
N THR A 41 -1.76 0.91 -23.93
CA THR A 41 -2.02 -0.53 -23.84
C THR A 41 -1.57 -1.14 -22.51
N THR A 42 -0.45 -0.66 -21.95
CA THR A 42 0.05 -1.09 -20.64
C THR A 42 -0.94 -0.70 -19.55
N THR A 43 -1.38 0.57 -19.53
CA THR A 43 -2.34 1.05 -18.53
C THR A 43 -3.66 0.28 -18.59
N TYR A 44 -4.23 0.05 -19.77
CA TYR A 44 -5.45 -0.75 -19.90
C TYR A 44 -5.27 -2.20 -19.46
N THR A 45 -4.10 -2.80 -19.73
CA THR A 45 -3.78 -4.15 -19.26
C THR A 45 -3.72 -4.21 -17.74
N VAL A 46 -3.11 -3.21 -17.10
CA VAL A 46 -3.02 -3.10 -15.64
C VAL A 46 -4.40 -2.87 -15.02
N ILE A 47 -5.21 -1.96 -15.57
CA ILE A 47 -6.60 -1.75 -15.13
C ILE A 47 -7.37 -3.08 -15.17
N LYS A 48 -7.27 -3.84 -16.27
CA LYS A 48 -7.96 -5.13 -16.40
C LYS A 48 -7.48 -6.14 -15.34
N ARG A 49 -6.17 -6.32 -15.18
CA ARG A 49 -5.60 -7.27 -14.19
C ARG A 49 -5.99 -6.90 -12.76
N LEU A 50 -5.91 -5.62 -12.39
CA LEU A 50 -6.29 -5.16 -11.06
C LEU A 50 -7.80 -5.24 -10.82
N SER A 51 -8.62 -5.06 -11.88
CA SER A 51 -10.06 -5.30 -11.81
C SER A 51 -10.38 -6.78 -11.54
N GLU A 52 -9.76 -7.69 -12.29
CA GLU A 52 -9.94 -9.15 -12.13
C GLU A 52 -9.55 -9.65 -10.73
N ARG A 53 -8.61 -8.95 -10.10
CA ARG A 53 -8.11 -9.25 -8.75
C ARG A 53 -8.89 -8.55 -7.64
N GLY A 54 -9.85 -7.70 -7.98
CA GLY A 54 -10.66 -6.96 -7.00
C GLY A 54 -9.92 -5.81 -6.31
N VAL A 55 -8.85 -5.28 -6.90
CA VAL A 55 -8.11 -4.11 -6.36
C VAL A 55 -8.81 -2.79 -6.71
N LEU A 56 -9.43 -2.75 -7.89
CA LEU A 56 -10.14 -1.60 -8.40
C LEU A 56 -11.35 -2.05 -9.19
N LYS A 57 -12.23 -1.12 -9.53
CA LYS A 57 -13.31 -1.32 -10.49
C LYS A 57 -13.24 -0.30 -11.60
N ASN A 58 -13.67 -0.70 -12.79
CA ASN A 58 -13.83 0.18 -13.94
C ASN A 58 -15.26 0.04 -14.47
N GLU A 59 -16.11 1.02 -14.17
CA GLU A 59 -17.52 1.04 -14.52
C GLU A 59 -17.81 2.27 -15.38
N ASN A 60 -18.45 2.08 -16.55
CA ASN A 60 -18.77 3.17 -17.47
C ASN A 60 -17.56 4.07 -17.80
N THR A 61 -16.37 3.47 -17.94
CA THR A 61 -15.08 4.15 -18.17
C THR A 61 -14.53 4.95 -16.98
N VAL A 62 -15.16 4.88 -15.81
CA VAL A 62 -14.70 5.49 -14.56
C VAL A 62 -14.04 4.44 -13.69
N VAL A 63 -12.83 4.73 -13.24
CA VAL A 63 -11.99 3.86 -12.42
C VAL A 63 -12.01 4.37 -10.98
N THR A 64 -12.26 3.46 -10.04
CA THR A 64 -12.17 3.71 -8.58
C THR A 64 -11.48 2.53 -7.90
N SER A 65 -10.79 2.79 -6.80
CA SER A 65 -10.20 1.76 -5.96
C SER A 65 -11.29 0.97 -5.21
N LEU A 66 -11.02 -0.30 -4.98
CA LEU A 66 -11.77 -1.15 -4.05
C LEU A 66 -11.00 -1.40 -2.75
N ILE A 67 -9.70 -1.06 -2.76
CA ILE A 67 -8.77 -1.18 -1.65
C ILE A 67 -8.13 0.18 -1.47
N SER A 68 -8.12 0.67 -0.23
CA SER A 68 -7.45 1.90 0.15
C SER A 68 -5.93 1.75 0.15
N ARG A 69 -5.24 2.89 0.10
CA ARG A 69 -3.79 2.93 0.24
C ARG A 69 -3.31 2.27 1.54
N ASP A 70 -4.02 2.51 2.63
CA ASP A 70 -3.64 2.05 3.96
C ASP A 70 -3.81 0.52 4.09
N GLU A 71 -4.86 -0.04 3.51
CA GLU A 71 -5.06 -1.50 3.41
C GLU A 71 -3.97 -2.17 2.56
N ALA A 72 -3.60 -1.56 1.43
CA ALA A 72 -2.52 -2.06 0.58
C ALA A 72 -1.16 -2.04 1.30
N GLN A 73 -0.86 -0.95 2.02
CA GLN A 73 0.38 -0.81 2.80
C GLN A 73 0.43 -1.80 3.96
N THR A 74 -0.68 -1.99 4.66
CA THR A 74 -0.76 -2.94 5.77
C THR A 74 -0.48 -4.36 5.27
N ALA A 75 -1.12 -4.77 4.17
CA ALA A 75 -0.90 -6.09 3.58
C ALA A 75 0.54 -6.32 3.11
N GLU A 76 1.21 -5.28 2.60
CA GLU A 76 2.62 -5.35 2.20
C GLU A 76 3.54 -5.53 3.42
N ILE A 77 3.27 -4.81 4.52
CA ILE A 77 4.02 -4.93 5.78
C ILE A 77 3.83 -6.32 6.38
N ASP A 78 2.61 -6.85 6.39
CA ASP A 78 2.32 -8.19 6.89
C ASP A 78 3.07 -9.25 6.05
N GLU A 79 3.04 -9.14 4.72
CA GLU A 79 3.81 -10.04 3.84
C GLU A 79 5.32 -9.92 4.10
N LEU A 80 5.84 -8.72 4.34
CA LEU A 80 7.25 -8.48 4.66
C LEU A 80 7.64 -9.13 6.00
N LEU A 81 6.84 -8.93 7.04
CA LEU A 81 7.04 -9.51 8.36
C LEU A 81 7.06 -11.04 8.29
N ASP A 82 6.08 -11.63 7.62
CA ASP A 82 5.98 -13.09 7.49
C ASP A 82 7.12 -13.68 6.67
N LYS A 83 7.49 -13.06 5.54
CA LYS A 83 8.48 -13.65 4.61
C LYS A 83 9.93 -13.36 4.93
N ARG A 84 10.22 -12.27 5.63
CA ARG A 84 11.61 -11.82 5.87
C ARG A 84 12.00 -11.82 7.35
N PHE A 85 11.02 -11.82 8.25
CA PHE A 85 11.27 -11.76 9.69
C PHE A 85 10.59 -12.91 10.44
N ASP A 86 10.08 -13.93 9.72
CA ASP A 86 9.37 -15.08 10.29
C ASP A 86 8.24 -14.67 11.26
N GLY A 87 7.54 -13.58 10.94
CA GLY A 87 6.48 -12.99 11.77
C GLY A 87 6.96 -12.28 13.03
N SER A 88 8.28 -12.08 13.21
CA SER A 88 8.86 -11.49 14.42
C SER A 88 8.93 -9.96 14.34
N LEU A 89 7.94 -9.29 14.93
CA LEU A 89 7.95 -7.83 15.13
C LEU A 89 9.22 -7.34 15.85
N PRO A 90 9.73 -7.99 16.93
CA PRO A 90 10.99 -7.59 17.54
C PRO A 90 12.20 -7.65 16.59
N ALA A 91 12.27 -8.66 15.71
CA ALA A 91 13.35 -8.77 14.73
C ALA A 91 13.29 -7.64 13.69
N PHE A 92 12.08 -7.28 13.24
CA PHE A 92 11.87 -6.15 12.35
C PHE A 92 12.32 -4.82 12.98
N VAL A 93 11.87 -4.54 14.22
CA VAL A 93 12.28 -3.32 14.95
C VAL A 93 13.79 -3.30 15.19
N ALA A 94 14.39 -4.43 15.55
CA ALA A 94 15.84 -4.53 15.75
C ALA A 94 16.65 -4.31 14.46
N ALA A 95 16.11 -4.68 13.29
CA ALA A 95 16.74 -4.39 12.00
C ALA A 95 16.67 -2.90 11.68
N PHE A 96 15.52 -2.26 11.94
CA PHE A 96 15.29 -0.84 11.70
C PHE A 96 16.21 0.06 12.54
N THR A 97 16.37 -0.25 13.83
CA THR A 97 17.25 0.51 14.74
C THR A 97 18.75 0.33 14.46
N LYS A 98 19.14 -0.73 13.73
CA LYS A 98 20.53 -0.94 13.30
C LYS A 98 20.88 -0.21 12.01
N SER A 99 19.93 -0.04 11.09
CA SER A 99 20.16 0.53 9.76
C SER A 99 19.86 2.03 9.67
N SER A 100 19.03 2.55 10.57
CA SER A 100 18.51 3.93 10.49
C SER A 100 19.13 4.83 11.56
N HIS A 101 19.40 6.09 11.21
CA HIS A 101 19.65 7.15 12.18
C HIS A 101 18.32 7.57 12.83
N VAL A 102 17.75 6.67 13.65
CA VAL A 102 16.54 6.98 14.42
C VAL A 102 16.93 7.92 15.55
N SER A 103 16.26 9.06 15.64
CA SER A 103 16.46 9.99 16.74
C SER A 103 15.81 9.47 18.03
N ASP A 104 16.34 9.88 19.18
CA ASP A 104 15.72 9.57 20.49
C ASP A 104 14.25 9.99 20.53
N LYS A 105 13.90 11.10 19.85
CA LYS A 105 12.52 11.58 19.76
C LYS A 105 11.60 10.60 19.02
N GLU A 106 12.07 10.04 17.89
CA GLU A 106 11.29 9.05 17.14
C GLU A 106 11.14 7.75 17.93
N LEU A 107 12.17 7.33 18.67
CA LEU A 107 12.08 6.18 19.59
C LEU A 107 11.07 6.40 20.70
N ASP A 108 11.05 7.59 21.31
CA ASP A 108 10.08 7.96 22.33
C ASP A 108 8.64 7.96 21.81
N GLU A 109 8.42 8.43 20.57
CA GLU A 109 7.11 8.41 19.92
C GLU A 109 6.64 6.96 19.67
N VAL A 110 7.53 6.08 19.20
CA VAL A 110 7.23 4.65 19.05
C VAL A 110 6.92 3.99 20.38
N GLN A 111 7.71 4.27 21.42
CA GLN A 111 7.47 3.73 22.77
C GLN A 111 6.10 4.15 23.31
N LYS A 112 5.71 5.42 23.12
CA LYS A 112 4.38 5.91 23.51
C LYS A 112 3.26 5.17 22.78
N MET A 113 3.41 4.92 21.48
CA MET A 113 2.41 4.15 20.72
C MET A 113 2.25 2.72 21.26
N ILE A 114 3.36 2.05 21.59
CA ILE A 114 3.34 0.70 22.19
C ILE A 114 2.63 0.71 23.55
N ASP A 115 2.94 1.71 24.39
CA ASP A 115 2.34 1.81 25.72
C ASP A 115 0.84 2.16 25.67
N LEU A 116 0.41 2.95 24.69
CA LEU A 116 -1.01 3.19 24.41
C LEU A 116 -1.72 1.90 23.99
N TYR A 117 -1.16 1.17 23.02
CA TYR A 117 -1.72 -0.11 22.56
C TYR A 117 -1.87 -1.13 23.70
N ARG A 118 -0.88 -1.21 24.60
CA ARG A 118 -0.96 -2.06 25.80
C ARG A 118 -2.09 -1.63 26.72
N LYS A 119 -2.22 -0.33 26.99
CA LYS A 119 -3.30 0.18 27.85
C LYS A 119 -4.68 -0.12 27.28
N GLU A 120 -4.87 0.05 25.97
CA GLU A 120 -6.15 -0.22 25.31
C GLU A 120 -6.51 -1.71 25.29
N ASN A 121 -5.53 -2.60 25.09
CA ASN A 121 -5.76 -4.05 25.04
C ASN A 121 -5.79 -4.76 26.42
N HIS A 122 -5.44 -4.07 27.50
CA HIS A 122 -5.54 -4.59 28.87
C HIS A 122 -6.78 -4.11 29.64
N HIS A 123 -7.75 -3.47 28.97
CA HIS A 123 -9.09 -3.17 29.50
C HIS A 123 -10.17 -4.20 29.10
N GLY A 124 -9.76 -5.42 28.72
CA GLY A 124 -10.62 -6.58 28.47
C GLY A 124 -10.49 -7.63 29.57
#